data_AF-A0A0M4MHF9-F1
#
_entry.id   AF-A0A0M4MHF9-F1
#
_cell.length_a   1.000
_cell.length_b   1.000
_cell.length_c   1.000
_cell.angle_alpha   90.00
_cell.angle_beta   90.00
_cell.angle_gamma   90.00
#
_symmetry.space_group_name_H-M   'P 1'
#
loop_
_entity.id
_entity.type
_entity.pdbx_description
1 polymer ?
#
loop_
_entity_poly.entity_id
_entity_poly.type
_entity_poly.pdbx_seq_one_letter_code
_entity_poly.pdbx_strand_id
1 'polypeptide(L)' 'MYNRRFFQTKLGQAALASIAAMAAFVALSAQMQATPAYAAVAQHEVVELA' A
#
# COMPACT_ATOMS: atom_id res chain seq x y z
N MET A 1 -22.72 -8.89 5.76
CA MET A 1 -22.03 -8.78 7.07
C MET A 1 -21.22 -7.47 7.14
N TYR A 2 -21.89 -6.32 7.02
CA TYR A 2 -21.28 -4.99 7.16
C TYR A 2 -21.90 -4.30 8.37
N ASN A 3 -21.57 -4.79 9.56
CA ASN A 3 -22.13 -4.24 10.78
C ASN A 3 -21.20 -3.13 11.26
N ARG A 4 -21.61 -1.87 11.07
CA ARG A 4 -20.99 -0.67 11.70
C ARG A 4 -20.68 -0.86 13.18
N ARG A 5 -21.38 -1.77 13.86
CA ARG A 5 -21.13 -2.21 15.24
C ARG A 5 -19.75 -2.84 15.45
N PHE A 6 -19.17 -3.54 14.46
CA PHE A 6 -17.82 -4.11 14.57
C PHE A 6 -16.77 -3.01 14.74
N PHE A 7 -16.90 -1.91 13.98
CA PHE A 7 -16.03 -0.75 14.09
C PHE A 7 -16.17 0.00 15.42
N GLN A 8 -17.24 -0.20 16.19
CA GLN A 8 -17.39 0.39 17.54
C GLN A 8 -16.70 -0.46 18.63
N THR A 9 -16.30 -1.68 18.31
CA THR A 9 -15.55 -2.52 19.26
C THR A 9 -14.09 -2.08 19.34
N LYS A 10 -13.40 -2.37 20.46
CA LYS A 10 -11.96 -2.10 20.61
C LYS A 10 -11.13 -2.75 19.50
N LEU A 11 -11.52 -3.96 19.06
CA LEU A 11 -10.87 -4.67 17.97
C LEU A 11 -11.07 -3.95 16.63
N GLY A 12 -12.29 -3.50 16.34
CA GLY A 12 -12.58 -2.75 15.11
C GLY A 12 -11.91 -1.38 15.06
N GLN A 13 -11.80 -0.70 16.21
CA GLN A 13 -11.05 0.55 16.33
C GLN A 13 -9.55 0.34 16.11
N ALA A 14 -8.96 -0.72 16.69
CA ALA A 14 -7.56 -1.07 16.43
C ALA A 14 -7.30 -1.40 14.95
N ALA A 15 -8.22 -2.15 14.32
CA ALA A 15 -8.15 -2.44 12.90
C ALA A 15 -8.24 -1.17 12.04
N LEU A 16 -9.17 -0.25 12.34
CA LEU A 16 -9.27 1.03 11.65
C LEU A 16 -8.03 1.90 11.86
N ALA A 17 -7.45 1.92 13.06
CA ALA A 17 -6.23 2.65 13.34
C ALA A 17 -5.06 2.13 12.50
N SER A 18 -4.92 0.81 12.36
CA SER A 18 -3.89 0.20 11.50
C SER A 18 -4.09 0.55 10.02
N ILE A 19 -5.33 0.45 9.52
CA ILE A 19 -5.67 0.82 8.14
C ILE A 19 -5.39 2.31 7.90
N ALA A 20 -5.79 3.18 8.84
CA ALA A 20 -5.57 4.61 8.75
C ALA A 20 -4.07 4.96 8.76
N ALA A 21 -3.28 4.30 9.61
CA ALA A 21 -1.83 4.47 9.64
C ALA A 21 -1.19 4.04 8.31
N MET A 22 -1.62 2.92 7.74
CA MET A 22 -1.13 2.45 6.44
C MET A 22 -1.52 3.43 5.32
N ALA A 23 -2.75 3.92 5.31
CA ALA A 23 -3.22 4.90 4.33
C ALA A 23 -2.47 6.24 4.45
N ALA A 24 -2.23 6.72 5.68
CA ALA A 24 -1.45 7.92 5.93
C ALA A 24 0.00 7.76 5.45
N PHE A 25 0.61 6.61 5.73
CA PHE A 25 1.96 6.30 5.24
C PHE A 25 2.03 6.25 3.72
N VAL A 26 1.07 5.59 3.06
CA VAL A 26 1.00 5.52 1.59
C VAL A 26 0.75 6.89 0.96
N ALA A 27 -0.12 7.71 1.55
CA ALA A 27 -0.37 9.06 1.06
C ALA A 27 0.87 9.95 1.19
N LEU A 28 1.57 9.87 2.33
CA LEU A 28 2.82 10.57 2.54
C LEU A 28 3.93 10.04 1.62
N SER A 29 4.02 8.72 1.43
CA SER A 29 4.99 8.11 0.53
C SER A 29 4.73 8.50 -0.91
N ALA A 30 3.46 8.62 -1.34
CA ALA A 30 3.11 9.09 -2.68
C ALA A 30 3.54 10.55 -2.92
N GLN A 31 3.48 11.41 -1.89
CA GLN A 31 3.99 12.78 -1.98
C GLN A 31 5.53 12.82 -2.01
N MET A 32 6.19 11.92 -1.26
CA MET A 32 7.66 11.84 -1.20
C MET A 32 8.27 11.12 -2.42
N GLN A 33 7.58 10.14 -2.99
CA GLN A 33 7.92 9.43 -4.23
C GLN A 33 7.35 10.16 -5.47
N ALA A 34 7.28 11.49 -5.43
CA ALA A 34 6.99 12.31 -6.61
C ALA A 34 8.05 12.18 -7.72
N THR A 35 9.10 11.40 -7.50
CA THR A 35 9.88 10.79 -8.58
C THR A 35 9.26 9.45 -8.91
N PRO A 36 8.75 9.22 -10.14
CA PRO A 36 8.13 7.96 -10.49
C PRO A 36 9.11 6.82 -10.18
N ALA A 37 8.78 6.01 -9.18
CA ALA A 37 9.36 4.70 -9.04
C ALA A 37 8.82 3.90 -10.22
N TYR A 38 9.48 4.04 -11.38
CA TYR A 38 9.45 3.00 -12.41
C TYR A 38 9.75 1.72 -11.64
N ALA A 39 8.73 0.87 -11.47
CA ALA A 39 8.94 -0.50 -11.05
C ALA A 39 10.10 -0.98 -11.91
N ALA A 40 11.26 -1.24 -11.29
CA ALA A 40 12.46 -1.57 -12.03
C ALA A 40 12.08 -2.75 -12.92
N VAL A 41 11.93 -2.49 -14.21
CA VAL A 41 11.73 -3.53 -15.21
C VAL A 41 12.99 -4.36 -15.04
N ALA A 42 12.85 -5.56 -14.48
CA ALA A 42 13.95 -6.50 -14.43
C ALA A 42 14.45 -6.58 -15.87
N GLN A 43 15.66 -6.05 -16.12
CA GLN A 43 16.29 -6.15 -17.42
C GLN A 43 16.64 -7.62 -17.60
N HIS A 44 15.68 -8.40 -18.08
CA HIS A 44 15.94 -9.75 -18.54
C HIS A 44 16.76 -9.57 -19.81
N GLU A 45 18.06 -9.87 -19.72
CA GLU A 45 18.92 -9.94 -20.89
C GLU A 45 18.36 -11.05 -21.78
N VAL A 46 17.56 -10.67 -22.78
CA VAL A 46 17.18 -11.58 -23.87
C VAL A 46 18.45 -11.74 -24.72
N VAL A 47 19.27 -12.70 -24.34
CA VAL A 47 20.33 -13.22 -25.20
C VAL A 47 19.63 -13.94 -26.34
N GLU A 48 19.46 -13.25 -27.47
CA GLU A 48 19.09 -13.86 -28.74
C GLU A 48 20.28 -14.77 -29.16
N LEU A 49 20.12 -16.08 -29.02
CA LEU A 49 21.07 -17.05 -29.59
C LEU A 49 20.89 -17.07 -31.11
N ALA A 50 21.81 -16.43 -31.83
CA ALA A 50 21.98 -16.55 -33.28
C ALA A 50 22.98 -17.67 -33.63
#